data_AF-A0AA88RKX9-F1
#
_entry.id   AF-A0AA88RKX9-F1
#
_cell.length_a   1.000
_cell.length_b   1.000
_cell.length_c   1.000
_cell.angle_alpha   90.00
_cell.angle_beta   90.00
_cell.angle_gamma   90.00
#
_symmetry.space_group_name_H-M   'P 1'
#
loop_
_entity.id
_entity.type
_entity.pdbx_description
1 polymer ?
#
loop_
_entity_poly.entity_id
_entity_poly.type
_entity_poly.pdbx_seq_one_letter_code
_entity_poly.pdbx_strand_id
1 'polypeptide(L)'
;MIPGVGCNGLATVNAARTEGAHGVMVGRAAYHNPWNTLGHVDTVVYGAPHSDLSRRQVLEQYQVYGDSILGKYGPNRPNVRDVVKPILGLFHCEPGNGLWKRKADAAFQHCTTLKAFFEETLVAIPDSVLDSTVAEAPSSCIDKFANSKNLLPPPYATSEQEILYAEMV
;
A
#
# COMPACT_ATOMS: atom_id res chain seq x y z
N MET A 1 17.05 18.09 0.10
CA MET A 1 15.70 17.50 -0.10
C MET A 1 15.56 17.20 -1.58
N ILE A 2 15.75 15.94 -1.99
CA ILE A 2 15.57 15.52 -3.40
C ILE A 2 14.06 15.51 -3.68
N PRO A 3 13.56 16.13 -4.78
CA PRO A 3 12.14 16.16 -5.07
C PRO A 3 11.60 14.73 -5.18
N GLY A 4 10.53 14.45 -4.46
CA GLY A 4 10.02 13.11 -4.22
C GLY A 4 9.75 12.31 -5.49
N VAL A 5 10.62 11.34 -5.77
CA VAL A 5 10.30 10.21 -6.64
C VAL A 5 9.44 9.25 -5.80
N GLY A 6 8.19 9.62 -5.57
CA GLY A 6 7.20 8.68 -5.08
C GLY A 6 7.00 7.61 -6.16
N CYS A 7 7.31 6.35 -5.84
CA CYS A 7 6.89 5.22 -6.66
C CYS A 7 5.37 5.18 -6.63
N ASN A 8 4.74 5.85 -7.60
CA ASN A 8 3.29 6.03 -7.64
C ASN A 8 2.57 4.81 -8.23
N GLY A 9 3.28 3.69 -8.43
CA GLY A 9 2.72 2.42 -8.91
C GLY A 9 3.80 1.41 -9.29
N LEU A 10 3.36 0.22 -9.69
CA LEU A 10 4.23 -0.91 -10.06
C LEU A 10 5.09 -0.65 -11.30
N ALA A 11 4.64 0.21 -12.23
CA ALA A 11 5.44 0.62 -13.38
C ALA A 11 6.76 1.28 -12.94
N THR A 12 6.71 2.11 -11.89
CA THR A 12 7.90 2.75 -11.33
C THR A 12 8.83 1.73 -10.66
N VAL A 13 8.28 0.71 -10.01
CA VAL A 13 9.04 -0.38 -9.39
C VAL A 13 9.84 -1.15 -10.44
N ASN A 14 9.20 -1.55 -11.54
CA ASN A 14 9.90 -2.27 -12.60
C ASN A 14 10.95 -1.40 -13.29
N ALA A 15 10.66 -0.13 -13.55
CA ALA A 15 11.65 0.78 -14.12
C ALA A 15 12.90 0.90 -13.23
N ALA A 16 12.72 1.09 -11.92
CA ALA A 16 13.83 1.14 -10.98
C ALA A 16 14.68 -0.14 -10.97
N ARG A 17 14.04 -1.32 -11.05
CA ARG A 17 14.74 -2.62 -11.12
C ARG A 17 15.55 -2.75 -12.41
N THR A 18 14.99 -2.37 -13.55
CA THR A 18 15.70 -2.37 -14.85
C THR A 18 16.91 -1.43 -14.84
N GLU A 19 16.83 -0.33 -14.09
CA GLU A 19 17.93 0.61 -13.89
C GLU A 19 19.02 0.13 -12.90
N GLY A 20 18.88 -1.07 -12.32
CA GLY A 20 19.86 -1.71 -11.44
C GLY A 20 19.54 -1.62 -9.94
N ALA A 21 18.34 -1.18 -9.55
CA ALA A 21 17.94 -1.20 -8.15
C ALA A 21 17.72 -2.65 -7.67
N HIS A 22 18.43 -3.03 -6.61
CA HIS A 22 18.29 -4.35 -5.97
C HIS A 22 16.98 -4.49 -5.18
N GLY A 23 16.40 -3.36 -4.74
CA GLY A 23 15.13 -3.33 -4.03
C GLY A 23 14.46 -1.96 -4.17
N VAL A 24 13.13 -1.95 -4.12
CA VAL A 24 12.32 -0.73 -4.26
C VAL A 24 11.29 -0.69 -3.13
N MET A 25 11.27 0.42 -2.39
CA MET A 25 10.29 0.63 -1.32
C MET A 25 9.04 1.33 -1.85
N VAL A 26 7.86 0.75 -1.59
CA VAL A 26 6.57 1.35 -1.93
C VAL A 26 5.86 1.80 -0.66
N GLY A 27 5.91 3.10 -0.36
CA GLY A 27 5.29 3.67 0.84
C GLY A 27 3.89 4.20 0.56
N ARG A 28 3.80 5.51 0.26
CA ARG A 28 2.54 6.25 0.17
C ARG A 28 1.52 5.66 -0.82
N ALA A 29 1.98 5.08 -1.93
CA ALA A 29 1.10 4.44 -2.91
C ALA A 29 0.39 3.20 -2.34
N ALA A 30 1.12 2.36 -1.59
CA ALA A 30 0.55 1.18 -0.94
C ALA A 30 -0.52 1.56 0.09
N TYR A 31 -0.36 2.70 0.76
CA TYR A 31 -1.36 3.17 1.73
C TYR A 31 -2.62 3.77 1.07
N HIS A 32 -2.47 4.54 -0.01
CA HIS A 32 -3.62 5.20 -0.66
C HIS A 32 -4.41 4.28 -1.59
N ASN A 33 -3.75 3.33 -2.24
CA ASN A 33 -4.35 2.43 -3.21
C ASN A 33 -3.77 1.00 -3.04
N PRO A 34 -3.98 0.36 -1.88
CA PRO A 34 -3.41 -0.96 -1.58
C PRO A 34 -3.83 -2.02 -2.59
N TRP A 35 -5.08 -2.02 -3.04
CA TRP A 35 -5.60 -3.05 -3.96
C TRP A 35 -4.79 -3.11 -5.25
N ASN A 36 -4.68 -1.98 -5.96
CA ASN A 36 -3.97 -1.95 -7.25
C ASN A 36 -2.45 -1.89 -7.09
N THR A 37 -1.94 -1.39 -5.95
CA THR A 37 -0.49 -1.28 -5.77
C THR A 37 0.13 -2.60 -5.34
N LEU A 38 -0.48 -3.26 -4.34
CA LEU A 38 0.05 -4.49 -3.75
C LEU A 38 -0.51 -5.74 -4.44
N GLY A 39 -1.74 -5.68 -4.97
CA GLY A 39 -2.42 -6.84 -5.55
C GLY A 39 -1.69 -7.49 -6.73
N HIS A 40 -0.89 -6.76 -7.50
CA HIS A 40 -0.10 -7.34 -8.60
C HIS A 40 1.40 -7.48 -8.28
N VAL A 41 1.86 -7.21 -7.05
CA VAL A 41 3.29 -7.33 -6.70
C VAL A 41 3.78 -8.76 -6.96
N ASP A 42 3.03 -9.75 -6.50
CA ASP A 42 3.42 -11.16 -6.62
C ASP A 42 3.61 -11.57 -8.07
N THR A 43 2.69 -11.19 -8.95
CA THR A 43 2.80 -11.51 -10.38
C THR A 43 3.84 -10.65 -11.09
N VAL A 44 3.79 -9.33 -10.94
CA VAL A 44 4.61 -8.39 -11.73
C VAL A 44 6.08 -8.38 -11.27
N VAL A 45 6.34 -8.55 -9.98
CA VAL A 45 7.69 -8.45 -9.40
C VAL A 45 8.34 -9.82 -9.27
N TYR A 46 7.57 -10.81 -8.78
CA TYR A 46 8.08 -12.14 -8.43
C TYR A 46 7.67 -13.25 -9.42
N GLY A 47 6.83 -12.95 -10.41
CA GLY A 47 6.40 -13.93 -11.42
C GLY A 47 5.47 -15.01 -10.88
N ALA A 48 4.83 -14.79 -9.72
CA ALA A 48 3.86 -15.73 -9.16
C ALA A 48 2.56 -15.76 -10.00
N PRO A 49 1.79 -16.86 -9.96
CA PRO A 49 0.47 -16.91 -10.56
C PRO A 49 -0.44 -15.77 -10.07
N HIS A 50 -1.39 -15.36 -10.90
CA HIS A 50 -2.41 -14.39 -10.50
C HIS A 50 -3.20 -14.89 -9.28
N SER A 51 -3.51 -13.97 -8.38
CA SER A 51 -4.40 -14.25 -7.26
C SER A 51 -5.85 -14.08 -7.71
N ASP A 52 -6.63 -15.15 -7.56
CA ASP A 52 -8.08 -15.12 -7.81
C ASP A 52 -8.89 -14.61 -6.61
N LEU A 53 -8.22 -14.02 -5.61
CA LEU A 53 -8.89 -13.47 -4.44
C LEU A 53 -9.69 -12.21 -4.80
N SER A 54 -10.97 -12.21 -4.45
CA SER A 54 -11.80 -11.02 -4.51
C SER A 54 -11.57 -10.10 -3.31
N ARG A 55 -11.98 -8.83 -3.41
CA ARG A 55 -11.93 -7.90 -2.27
C ARG A 55 -12.72 -8.43 -1.08
N ARG A 56 -13.87 -9.09 -1.34
CA ARG A 56 -14.71 -9.71 -0.32
C ARG A 56 -13.94 -10.77 0.47
N GLN A 57 -13.30 -11.70 -0.22
CA GLN A 57 -12.53 -12.77 0.42
C GLN A 57 -11.34 -12.23 1.23
N VAL A 58 -10.67 -11.20 0.73
CA VAL A 58 -9.60 -10.53 1.49
C VAL A 58 -10.15 -9.89 2.76
N LEU A 59 -11.30 -9.20 2.69
CA LEU A 59 -11.94 -8.58 3.84
C LEU A 59 -12.46 -9.60 4.86
N GLU A 60 -12.97 -10.75 4.42
CA GLU A 60 -13.37 -11.86 5.29
C GLU A 60 -12.18 -12.39 6.10
N GLN A 61 -11.04 -12.62 5.44
CA GLN A 61 -9.80 -13.02 6.12
C GLN A 61 -9.29 -11.91 7.05
N TYR A 62 -9.37 -10.65 6.60
CA TYR A 62 -8.95 -9.50 7.40
C TYR A 62 -9.83 -9.30 8.64
N GLN A 63 -11.11 -9.63 8.57
CA GLN A 63 -12.02 -9.60 9.70
C GLN A 63 -11.56 -10.56 10.78
N VAL A 64 -11.27 -11.82 10.42
CA VAL A 64 -10.80 -12.85 11.35
C VAL A 64 -9.48 -12.40 12.01
N TYR A 65 -8.54 -11.91 11.21
CA TYR A 65 -7.29 -11.35 11.72
C TYR A 65 -7.54 -10.19 12.68
N GLY A 66 -8.32 -9.19 12.25
CA GLY A 66 -8.57 -7.98 12.99
C GLY A 66 -9.23 -8.24 14.33
N ASP A 67 -10.30 -9.03 14.35
CA ASP A 67 -10.98 -9.41 15.59
C ASP A 67 -10.04 -10.17 16.55
N SER A 68 -9.10 -10.97 16.03
CA SER A 68 -8.13 -11.70 16.87
C SER A 68 -7.07 -10.83 17.54
N ILE A 69 -6.83 -9.62 17.04
CA ILE A 69 -5.76 -8.73 17.52
C ILE A 69 -6.28 -7.51 18.27
N LEU A 70 -7.58 -7.21 18.22
CA LEU A 70 -8.19 -6.12 18.99
C LEU A 70 -7.90 -6.26 20.49
N GLY A 71 -7.47 -5.15 21.12
CA GLY A 71 -7.16 -5.11 22.55
C GLY A 71 -5.92 -5.91 23.01
N LYS A 72 -5.16 -6.52 22.09
CA LYS A 72 -4.04 -7.41 22.43
C LYS A 72 -2.82 -6.73 23.07
N TYR A 73 -2.63 -5.43 22.85
CA TYR A 73 -1.40 -4.70 23.24
C TYR A 73 -1.60 -3.64 24.33
N GLY A 74 -2.72 -3.68 25.04
CA GLY A 74 -3.01 -2.75 26.13
C GLY A 74 -4.47 -2.30 26.12
N PRO A 75 -4.83 -1.36 27.02
CA PRO A 75 -6.23 -0.94 27.19
C PRO A 75 -6.77 -0.39 25.88
N ASN A 76 -7.72 -1.12 25.30
CA ASN A 76 -8.44 -0.79 24.06
C ASN A 76 -7.53 -0.54 22.84
N ARG A 77 -6.35 -1.18 22.77
CA ARG A 77 -5.44 -1.08 21.62
C ARG A 77 -4.93 -2.45 21.17
N PRO A 78 -4.86 -2.69 19.85
CA PRO A 78 -5.40 -1.85 18.78
C PRO A 78 -6.93 -1.84 18.83
N ASN A 79 -7.55 -0.71 18.48
CA ASN A 79 -9.00 -0.62 18.31
C ASN A 79 -9.37 -0.73 16.82
N VAL A 80 -10.67 -0.81 16.53
CA VAL A 80 -11.19 -0.95 15.15
C VAL A 80 -10.58 0.08 14.20
N ARG A 81 -10.43 1.35 14.63
CA ARG A 81 -9.83 2.39 13.79
C ARG A 81 -8.37 2.10 13.45
N ASP A 82 -7.58 1.63 14.40
CA ASP A 82 -6.16 1.28 14.16
C ASP A 82 -6.03 0.14 13.15
N VAL A 83 -6.93 -0.85 13.25
CA VAL A 83 -6.93 -2.03 12.39
C VAL A 83 -7.47 -1.71 10.99
N VAL A 84 -8.51 -0.88 10.87
CA VAL A 84 -9.12 -0.56 9.57
C VAL A 84 -8.32 0.48 8.79
N LYS A 85 -7.63 1.40 9.47
CA LYS A 85 -6.95 2.53 8.81
C LYS A 85 -6.04 2.14 7.63
N PRO A 86 -5.23 1.05 7.69
CA PRO A 86 -4.43 0.59 6.55
C PRO A 86 -5.25 0.16 5.32
N ILE A 87 -6.46 -0.36 5.52
CA ILE A 87 -7.31 -0.87 4.43
C ILE A 87 -8.36 0.15 3.98
N LEU A 88 -8.39 1.36 4.53
CA LEU A 88 -9.36 2.39 4.16
C LEU A 88 -9.23 2.84 2.68
N GLY A 89 -8.07 2.61 2.07
CA GLY A 89 -7.79 2.83 0.65
C GLY A 89 -8.18 1.68 -0.29
N LEU A 90 -8.73 0.58 0.21
CA LEU A 90 -9.00 -0.64 -0.59
C LEU A 90 -9.92 -0.38 -1.80
N PHE A 91 -10.85 0.57 -1.66
CA PHE A 91 -11.82 0.97 -2.70
C PHE A 91 -11.41 2.26 -3.42
N HIS A 92 -10.11 2.56 -3.50
CA HIS A 92 -9.62 3.74 -4.20
C HIS A 92 -10.14 3.81 -5.65
N CYS A 93 -10.72 4.96 -6.04
CA CYS A 93 -11.38 5.18 -7.33
C CYS A 93 -12.57 4.26 -7.67
N GLU A 94 -13.08 3.46 -6.71
CA GLU A 94 -14.23 2.59 -6.94
C GLU A 94 -15.57 3.27 -6.62
N PRO A 95 -16.67 2.84 -7.26
CA PRO A 95 -18.03 3.22 -6.86
C PRO A 95 -18.27 2.95 -5.38
N GLY A 96 -18.94 3.88 -4.70
CA GLY A 96 -19.29 3.72 -3.27
C GLY A 96 -18.20 4.12 -2.27
N ASN A 97 -16.94 4.30 -2.70
CA ASN A 97 -15.81 4.63 -1.80
C ASN A 97 -16.06 5.88 -0.93
N GLY A 98 -16.66 6.93 -1.50
CA GLY A 98 -16.99 8.14 -0.75
C GLY A 98 -17.99 7.88 0.38
N LEU A 99 -19.02 7.08 0.11
CA LEU A 99 -20.04 6.70 1.11
C LEU A 99 -19.45 5.73 2.14
N TRP A 100 -18.65 4.77 1.70
CA TRP A 100 -17.87 3.87 2.55
C TRP A 100 -17.05 4.64 3.59
N LYS A 101 -16.28 5.65 3.18
CA LYS A 101 -15.48 6.46 4.12
C LYS A 101 -16.33 7.20 5.15
N ARG A 102 -17.47 7.76 4.75
CA ARG A 102 -18.41 8.42 5.69
C ARG A 102 -19.01 7.43 6.68
N LYS A 103 -19.41 6.25 6.20
CA LYS A 103 -19.90 5.17 7.07
C LYS A 103 -18.82 4.66 8.01
N ALA A 104 -17.59 4.49 7.53
CA ALA A 104 -16.45 4.11 8.35
C ALA A 104 -16.20 5.13 9.47
N ASP A 105 -16.23 6.43 9.16
CA ASP A 105 -16.06 7.49 10.16
C ASP A 105 -17.15 7.49 11.24
N ALA A 106 -18.40 7.18 10.87
CA ALA A 106 -19.48 6.98 11.82
C ALA A 106 -19.27 5.69 12.65
N ALA A 107 -19.02 4.57 11.99
CA ALA A 107 -18.79 3.25 12.60
C ALA A 107 -17.64 3.26 13.62
N PHE A 108 -16.59 4.05 13.41
CA PHE A 108 -15.50 4.18 14.37
C PHE A 108 -15.91 4.76 15.73
N GLN A 109 -17.10 5.34 15.86
CA GLN A 109 -17.59 5.91 17.12
C GLN A 109 -18.20 4.85 18.04
N HIS A 110 -18.72 3.75 17.49
CA HIS A 110 -19.49 2.75 18.25
C HIS A 110 -19.10 1.30 17.97
N CYS A 111 -18.55 0.97 16.80
CA CYS A 111 -18.14 -0.41 16.50
C CYS A 111 -16.92 -0.81 17.34
N THR A 112 -17.03 -1.96 18.00
CA THR A 112 -15.96 -2.55 18.81
C THR A 112 -15.34 -3.80 18.17
N THR A 113 -15.93 -4.31 17.09
CA THR A 113 -15.43 -5.48 16.32
C THR A 113 -15.32 -5.13 14.84
N LEU A 114 -14.44 -5.83 14.12
CA LEU A 114 -14.31 -5.72 12.68
C LEU A 114 -15.53 -6.27 11.97
N LYS A 115 -16.13 -7.35 12.49
CA LYS A 115 -17.38 -7.90 11.96
C LYS A 115 -18.49 -6.84 11.91
N ALA A 116 -18.80 -6.20 13.05
CA ALA A 116 -19.85 -5.18 13.10
C ALA A 116 -19.50 -3.98 12.21
N PHE A 117 -18.23 -3.58 12.20
CA PHE A 117 -17.74 -2.53 11.32
C PHE A 117 -18.02 -2.85 9.85
N PHE A 118 -17.65 -4.04 9.36
CA PHE A 118 -17.86 -4.43 7.96
C PHE A 118 -19.32 -4.61 7.59
N GLU A 119 -20.15 -5.19 8.47
CA GLU A 119 -21.60 -5.32 8.26
C GLU A 119 -22.27 -3.94 8.05
N GLU A 120 -21.87 -2.91 8.79
CA GLU A 120 -22.46 -1.57 8.66
C GLU A 120 -21.94 -0.78 7.45
N THR A 121 -20.68 -0.99 7.10
CA THR A 121 -19.95 -0.12 6.17
C THR A 121 -19.94 -0.67 4.75
N LEU A 122 -19.81 -2.00 4.55
CA LEU A 122 -19.68 -2.60 3.23
C LEU A 122 -20.94 -2.53 2.39
N VAL A 123 -22.11 -2.27 2.99
CA VAL A 123 -23.37 -1.99 2.27
C VAL A 123 -23.28 -0.81 1.30
N ALA A 124 -22.25 0.05 1.43
CA ALA A 124 -22.01 1.16 0.51
C ALA A 124 -21.24 0.77 -0.75
N ILE A 125 -20.65 -0.42 -0.79
CA ILE A 125 -19.85 -0.90 -1.91
C ILE A 125 -20.69 -1.89 -2.72
N PRO A 126 -20.84 -1.70 -4.04
CA PRO A 126 -21.55 -2.66 -4.88
C PRO A 126 -20.90 -4.04 -4.88
N ASP A 127 -21.71 -5.09 -5.00
CA ASP A 127 -21.22 -6.48 -5.07
C ASP A 127 -20.24 -6.68 -6.24
N SER A 128 -20.45 -6.02 -7.38
CA SER A 128 -19.51 -6.06 -8.51
C SER A 128 -18.10 -5.58 -8.17
N VAL A 129 -17.96 -4.63 -7.22
CA VAL A 129 -16.65 -4.16 -6.74
C VAL A 129 -16.09 -5.14 -5.72
N LEU A 130 -16.92 -5.65 -4.80
CA LEU A 130 -16.51 -6.61 -3.77
C LEU A 130 -16.03 -7.95 -4.37
N ASP A 131 -16.72 -8.40 -5.41
CA ASP A 131 -16.49 -9.70 -6.05
C ASP A 131 -15.51 -9.62 -7.23
N SER A 132 -15.06 -8.40 -7.58
CA SER A 132 -13.95 -8.25 -8.53
C SER A 132 -12.62 -8.70 -7.94
N THR A 133 -11.87 -9.44 -8.73
CA THR A 133 -10.48 -9.83 -8.44
C THR A 133 -9.53 -8.72 -8.85
N VAL A 134 -8.25 -8.86 -8.47
CA VAL A 134 -7.20 -7.99 -8.99
C VAL A 134 -7.07 -8.29 -10.49
N ALA A 135 -7.62 -7.42 -11.35
CA ALA A 135 -7.60 -7.57 -12.80
C ALA A 135 -6.15 -7.66 -13.36
N GLU A 136 -5.97 -7.91 -14.65
CA GLU A 136 -4.66 -7.77 -15.28
C GLU A 136 -4.12 -6.35 -15.04
N ALA A 137 -2.84 -6.23 -14.68
CA ALA A 137 -2.22 -4.95 -14.37
C ALA A 137 -2.43 -3.98 -15.55
N PRO A 138 -2.94 -2.76 -15.34
CA PRO A 138 -3.15 -1.83 -16.43
C PRO A 138 -1.82 -1.60 -17.15
N SER A 139 -1.80 -1.93 -18.44
CA SER A 139 -0.62 -1.75 -19.27
C SER A 139 -0.32 -0.26 -19.38
N SER A 140 0.91 0.10 -19.04
CA SER A 140 1.60 1.35 -19.35
C SER A 140 1.05 2.66 -18.78
N CYS A 141 1.73 3.13 -17.73
CA CYS A 141 2.14 4.53 -17.63
C CYS A 141 3.66 4.50 -17.40
N ILE A 142 4.42 4.35 -18.49
CA ILE A 142 5.84 4.66 -18.47
C ILE A 142 5.89 6.18 -18.47
N ASP A 143 6.30 6.79 -17.36
CA ASP A 143 7.06 8.04 -17.39
C ASP A 143 7.40 8.47 -15.96
N LYS A 144 8.71 8.53 -15.68
CA LYS A 144 9.42 9.41 -14.72
C LYS A 144 10.67 8.76 -14.13
N PHE A 145 10.73 7.44 -13.98
CA PHE A 145 11.92 6.79 -13.39
C PHE A 145 13.09 6.66 -14.36
N ALA A 146 12.82 6.59 -15.68
CA ALA A 146 13.85 6.53 -16.71
C ALA A 146 14.82 7.73 -16.68
N ASN A 147 14.43 8.84 -16.04
CA ASN A 147 15.26 10.04 -15.92
C ASN A 147 15.97 10.16 -14.55
N SER A 148 15.89 9.14 -13.69
CA SER A 148 16.41 9.21 -12.31
C SER A 148 17.94 9.22 -12.24
N LYS A 149 18.64 8.65 -13.23
CA LYS A 149 20.11 8.73 -13.34
C LYS A 149 20.64 10.16 -13.44
N ASN A 150 19.84 11.10 -13.96
CA ASN A 150 20.18 12.52 -14.01
C ASN A 150 19.87 13.28 -12.70
N LEU A 151 19.21 12.61 -11.74
CA LEU A 151 18.78 13.19 -10.47
C LEU A 151 19.56 12.63 -9.27
N LEU A 152 20.42 11.62 -9.50
CA LEU A 152 21.33 11.14 -8.48
C LEU A 152 22.37 12.23 -8.19
N PRO A 153 22.64 12.55 -6.91
CA PRO A 153 23.81 13.36 -6.59
C PRO A 153 25.05 12.68 -7.16
N PRO A 154 26.08 13.45 -7.57
CA PRO A 154 27.33 12.85 -8.02
C PRO A 154 27.85 11.87 -6.96
N PRO A 155 28.55 10.80 -7.37
CA PRO A 155 29.15 9.84 -6.44
C PRO A 155 29.88 10.60 -5.33
N TYR A 156 29.68 10.19 -4.08
CA TYR A 156 30.39 10.78 -2.95
C TYR A 156 31.89 10.60 -3.20
N ALA A 157 32.56 11.67 -3.63
CA ALA A 157 34.00 11.71 -3.74
C ALA A 157 34.51 12.03 -2.34
N THR A 158 34.94 11.01 -1.60
CA THR A 158 35.69 11.22 -0.36
C THR A 158 36.90 12.08 -0.72
N SER A 159 36.94 13.32 -0.21
CA SER A 159 38.12 14.14 -0.39
C SER A 159 39.28 13.52 0.42
N GLU A 160 40.50 13.52 -0.12
CA GLU A 160 41.69 12.95 0.55
C GLU A 160 41.91 13.56 1.96
N GLN A 161 41.35 14.74 2.22
CA GLN A 161 41.39 15.42 3.51
C GLN A 161 40.51 14.76 4.59
N GLU A 162 39.41 14.08 4.22
CA GLU A 162 38.55 13.35 5.18
C GLU A 162 39.17 12.00 5.61
N ILE A 163 40.00 11.40 4.75
CA ILE A 163 40.72 10.15 5.05
C ILE A 163 41.81 10.40 6.11
N LEU A 164 42.56 11.49 5.97
CA LEU A 164 43.61 11.88 6.92
C LEU A 164 43.09 12.21 8.33
N TYR A 165 41.85 12.71 8.45
CA TYR A 165 41.25 13.03 9.75
C TYR A 165 40.71 11.78 10.46
N ALA A 166 40.31 10.75 9.71
CA ALA A 166 39.82 9.48 10.26
C ALA A 166 40.96 8.56 10.75
N GLU A 167 42.18 8.71 10.22
CA GLU A 167 43.37 7.96 10.67
C GLU A 167 44.06 8.58 11.90
N MET A 168 43.62 9.76 12.36
CA MET A 168 44.18 10.48 13.51
C MET A 168 43.33 10.40 14.80
N VAL A 169 42.33 9.50 14.87
CA VAL A 169 41.53 9.25 16.08
C VAL A 169 41.71 7.82 16.57
#